data_AF-A0A8H5ERK2-F1
#
_entry.id   AF-A0A8H5ERK2-F1
#
_cell.length_a   1.000
_cell.length_b   1.000
_cell.length_c   1.000
_cell.angle_alpha   90.00
_cell.angle_beta   90.00
_cell.angle_gamma   90.00
#
_symmetry.space_group_name_H-M   'P 1'
#
loop_
_entity.id
_entity.type
_entity.pdbx_description
1 polymer ?
#
loop_
_entity_poly.entity_id
_entity_poly.type
_entity_poly.pdbx_seq_one_letter_code
_entity_poly.pdbx_strand_id
1 'polypeptide(L)'
;MRVVKGVIDQLNVKLDVYEGILGKQVYLAGSELTLADLYHIPFGTRLYRAGLGDLIDNRPNVAKWFNALLARPSWVAIKDGITSTA
;
A
#
# COMPACT_ATOMS: atom_id res chain seq x y z
N MET A 1 15.69 15.16 -12.20
CA MET A 1 15.21 13.94 -11.51
C MET A 1 15.65 13.81 -10.03
N ARG A 2 16.22 14.86 -9.40
CA ARG A 2 16.73 14.82 -8.00
C ARG A 2 15.64 14.69 -6.93
N VAL A 3 14.48 15.33 -7.16
CA VAL A 3 13.34 15.31 -6.23
C VAL A 3 12.72 13.91 -6.13
N VAL A 4 12.48 13.26 -7.28
CA VAL A 4 11.90 11.90 -7.33
C VAL A 4 12.75 10.90 -6.57
N LYS A 5 14.09 10.93 -6.77
CA LYS A 5 14.99 10.07 -6.01
C LYS A 5 14.89 10.32 -4.51
N GLY A 6 14.91 11.59 -4.08
CA GLY A 6 14.82 11.93 -2.66
C GLY A 6 13.53 11.44 -1.98
N VAL A 7 12.39 11.53 -2.67
CA VAL A 7 11.12 11.02 -2.12
C VAL A 7 11.04 9.49 -2.14
N ILE A 8 11.65 8.81 -3.12
CA ILE A 8 11.77 7.35 -3.12
C ILE A 8 12.64 6.88 -1.95
N ASP A 9 13.77 7.53 -1.70
CA ASP A 9 14.64 7.21 -0.58
C ASP A 9 13.89 7.38 0.77
N GLN A 10 13.11 8.45 0.92
CA GLN A 10 12.26 8.64 2.10
C GLN A 10 11.18 7.57 2.24
N LEU A 11 10.52 7.19 1.13
CA LEU A 11 9.49 6.16 1.13
C LEU A 11 10.07 4.81 1.53
N ASN A 12 11.25 4.45 1.03
CA ASN A 12 11.94 3.21 1.40
C ASN A 12 12.12 3.09 2.91
N VAL A 13 12.62 4.14 3.57
CA VAL A 13 12.80 4.14 5.03
C VAL A 13 11.47 3.90 5.77
N LYS A 14 10.35 4.45 5.26
CA LYS A 14 9.03 4.22 5.87
C LYS A 14 8.54 2.79 5.64
N LEU A 15 8.75 2.26 4.45
CA LEU A 15 8.36 0.88 4.13
C LEU A 15 9.20 -0.14 4.89
N ASP A 16 10.46 0.14 5.21
CA ASP A 16 11.29 -0.71 6.07
C ASP A 16 10.76 -0.76 7.51
N VAL A 17 10.25 0.37 8.02
CA VAL A 17 9.54 0.40 9.32
C VAL A 17 8.26 -0.43 9.25
N TYR A 18 7.50 -0.32 8.16
CA TYR A 18 6.27 -1.11 7.98
C TYR A 18 6.57 -2.60 7.91
N GLU A 19 7.63 -3.01 7.24
CA GLU A 19 8.07 -4.41 7.19
C GLU A 19 8.33 -4.96 8.60
N GLY A 20 8.99 -4.19 9.47
CA GLY A 20 9.22 -4.57 10.86
C GLY A 20 7.95 -4.61 11.72
N ILE A 21 6.98 -3.72 11.47
CA ILE A 21 5.68 -3.73 12.15
C ILE A 21 4.87 -4.95 11.69
N LEU A 22 4.68 -5.10 10.37
CA LEU A 22 3.84 -6.14 9.77
C LEU A 22 4.44 -7.54 9.91
N GLY A 23 5.73 -7.66 10.22
CA GLY A 23 6.33 -8.93 10.65
C GLY A 23 5.86 -9.39 12.05
N LYS A 24 5.23 -8.51 12.83
CA LYS A 24 4.76 -8.80 14.21
C LYS A 24 3.24 -8.76 14.36
N GLN A 25 2.53 -8.10 13.44
CA GLN A 25 1.08 -7.91 13.48
C GLN A 25 0.49 -7.85 12.07
N VAL A 26 -0.83 -8.01 11.96
CA VAL A 26 -1.50 -8.19 10.66
C VAL A 26 -1.70 -6.87 9.91
N TYR A 27 -1.96 -5.79 10.64
CA TYR A 27 -2.27 -4.45 10.11
C TYR A 27 -1.38 -3.39 10.75
N LEU A 28 -1.38 -2.18 10.22
CA LEU A 28 -0.50 -1.10 10.71
C LEU A 28 -0.80 -0.68 12.15
N ALA A 29 -2.07 -0.79 12.57
CA ALA A 29 -2.53 -0.40 13.91
C ALA A 29 -2.70 -1.57 14.89
N GLY A 30 -2.41 -2.81 14.47
CA GLY A 30 -2.50 -4.00 15.33
C GLY A 30 -3.09 -5.21 14.61
N SER A 31 -4.00 -5.91 15.30
CA SER A 31 -4.69 -7.10 14.79
C SER A 31 -5.92 -6.80 13.95
N GLU A 32 -6.48 -5.59 14.06
CA GLU A 32 -7.71 -5.17 13.38
C GLU A 32 -7.42 -4.22 12.22
N LEU A 33 -8.24 -4.34 11.17
CA LEU A 33 -8.20 -3.41 10.04
C LEU A 33 -8.69 -2.04 10.49
N THR A 34 -7.94 -0.99 10.15
CA THR A 34 -8.31 0.38 10.47
C THR A 34 -8.26 1.29 9.25
N LEU A 35 -8.70 2.54 9.44
CA LEU A 35 -8.52 3.58 8.45
C LEU A 35 -7.03 3.78 8.09
N ALA A 36 -6.11 3.52 9.03
CA ALA A 36 -4.69 3.63 8.78
C ALA A 36 -4.23 2.70 7.65
N ASP A 37 -4.85 1.54 7.46
CA ASP A 37 -4.51 0.60 6.38
C ASP A 37 -5.17 1.00 5.05
N LEU A 38 -6.45 1.36 5.11
CA LEU A 38 -7.25 1.70 3.93
C LEU A 38 -6.73 2.95 3.21
N TYR A 39 -6.15 3.89 3.97
CA TYR A 39 -5.62 5.14 3.42
C TYR A 39 -4.50 4.92 2.39
N HIS A 40 -3.78 3.81 2.47
CA HIS A 40 -2.65 3.52 1.57
C HIS A 40 -3.08 2.96 0.22
N ILE A 41 -4.29 2.40 0.11
CA ILE A 41 -4.73 1.67 -1.09
C ILE A 41 -4.65 2.53 -2.36
N PRO A 42 -5.18 3.78 -2.40
CA PRO A 42 -5.17 4.58 -3.63
C PRO A 42 -3.77 5.03 -4.06
N PHE A 43 -2.88 5.29 -3.10
CA PHE A 43 -1.51 5.72 -3.38
C PHE A 43 -0.59 4.55 -3.72
N GLY A 44 -0.70 3.44 -3.00
CA GLY A 44 0.05 2.21 -3.30
C GLY A 44 -0.31 1.66 -4.68
N THR A 45 -1.59 1.65 -5.06
CA THR A 45 -2.01 1.24 -6.42
C THR A 45 -1.41 2.13 -7.51
N ARG A 46 -1.23 3.43 -7.23
CA ARG A 46 -0.55 4.34 -8.16
C ARG A 46 0.94 4.06 -8.32
N LEU A 47 1.61 3.50 -7.32
CA LEU A 47 3.02 3.07 -7.46
C LEU A 47 3.17 2.01 -8.55
N TYR A 48 2.28 1.02 -8.59
CA TYR A 48 2.26 0.01 -9.66
C TYR A 48 2.05 0.65 -11.03
N ARG A 49 1.13 1.62 -11.15
CA ARG A 49 0.89 2.36 -12.40
C ARG A 49 2.09 3.21 -12.83
N ALA A 50 2.93 3.62 -11.88
CA ALA A 50 4.16 4.37 -12.13
C ALA A 50 5.39 3.49 -12.38
N GLY A 51 5.24 2.15 -12.41
CA GLY A 51 6.37 1.22 -12.56
C GLY A 51 7.25 1.12 -11.31
N LEU A 52 6.73 1.49 -10.13
CA LEU A 52 7.42 1.47 -8.84
C LEU A 52 6.84 0.41 -7.89
N GLY A 53 6.19 -0.63 -8.42
CA GLY A 53 5.58 -1.72 -7.64
C GLY A 53 6.59 -2.46 -6.76
N ASP A 54 7.83 -2.60 -7.25
CA ASP A 54 8.94 -3.24 -6.54
C ASP A 54 9.24 -2.62 -5.16
N LEU A 55 8.86 -1.35 -4.93
CA LEU A 55 8.98 -0.75 -3.60
C LEU A 55 8.09 -1.46 -2.57
N ILE A 56 6.95 -2.01 -2.99
CA ILE A 56 6.08 -2.82 -2.13
C ILE A 56 6.53 -4.28 -2.20
N ASP A 57 6.72 -4.82 -3.41
CA ASP A 57 6.87 -6.27 -3.62
C ASP A 57 8.17 -6.86 -3.05
N ASN A 58 9.24 -6.06 -2.92
CA ASN A 58 10.51 -6.50 -2.33
C ASN A 58 10.47 -6.68 -0.80
N ARG A 59 9.34 -6.36 -0.15
CA ARG A 59 9.18 -6.41 1.30
C ARG A 59 8.05 -7.40 1.62
N PRO A 60 8.34 -8.65 2.03
CA PRO A 60 7.34 -9.72 2.03
C PRO A 60 6.15 -9.46 2.96
N ASN A 61 6.36 -8.84 4.13
CA ASN A 61 5.25 -8.53 5.04
C ASN A 61 4.41 -7.36 4.52
N VAL A 62 5.06 -6.32 3.97
CA VAL A 62 4.37 -5.21 3.30
C VAL A 62 3.58 -5.70 2.08
N ALA A 63 4.17 -6.54 1.24
CA ALA A 63 3.52 -7.10 0.05
C ALA A 63 2.31 -7.96 0.44
N LYS A 64 2.46 -8.83 1.44
CA LYS A 64 1.34 -9.63 1.99
C LYS A 64 0.20 -8.74 2.47
N TRP A 65 0.50 -7.72 3.27
CA TRP A 65 -0.47 -6.76 3.78
C TRP A 65 -1.17 -6.03 2.64
N PHE A 66 -0.41 -5.47 1.70
CA PHE A 66 -0.97 -4.68 0.60
C PHE A 66 -1.85 -5.53 -0.33
N ASN A 67 -1.41 -6.75 -0.66
CA ASN A 67 -2.21 -7.69 -1.46
C ASN A 67 -3.52 -8.07 -0.76
N ALA A 68 -3.51 -8.27 0.56
CA ALA A 68 -4.73 -8.51 1.32
C ALA A 68 -5.71 -7.33 1.27
N LEU A 69 -5.20 -6.08 1.26
CA LEU A 69 -6.01 -4.88 1.09
C LEU A 69 -6.60 -4.77 -0.32
N LEU A 70 -5.82 -5.09 -1.35
CA LEU A 70 -6.27 -5.08 -2.75
C LEU A 70 -7.31 -6.17 -3.05
N ALA A 71 -7.26 -7.29 -2.34
CA ALA A 71 -8.22 -8.38 -2.49
C ALA A 71 -9.59 -8.09 -1.86
N ARG A 72 -9.75 -6.99 -1.11
CA ARG A 72 -11.01 -6.70 -0.40
C ARG A 72 -12.13 -6.40 -1.40
N PRO A 73 -13.33 -7.00 -1.24
CA PRO A 73 -14.46 -6.75 -2.13
C PRO A 73 -14.81 -5.26 -2.27
N SER A 74 -14.71 -4.50 -1.18
CA SER A 74 -14.97 -3.06 -1.17
C SER A 74 -14.00 -2.26 -2.05
N TRP A 75 -12.75 -2.70 -2.15
CA TRP A 75 -11.78 -2.08 -3.06
C TRP A 75 -11.97 -2.55 -4.49
N VAL A 76 -12.15 -3.87 -4.70
CA VAL A 76 -12.39 -4.46 -6.03
C VAL A 76 -13.59 -3.80 -6.73
N ALA A 77 -14.63 -3.42 -5.97
CA ALA A 77 -15.81 -2.74 -6.51
C ALA A 77 -15.52 -1.34 -7.09
N ILE A 78 -14.44 -0.66 -6.68
CA ILE A 78 -14.18 0.75 -7.06
C ILE A 78 -12.84 0.97 -7.78
N LYS A 79 -11.95 -0.02 -7.80
CA LYS A 79 -10.56 0.14 -8.27
C LYS A 79 -10.43 0.59 -9.73
N ASP A 80 -11.44 0.29 -10.55
CA ASP A 80 -11.48 0.60 -11.99
C ASP A 80 -12.26 1.90 -12.30
N GLY A 81 -12.64 2.65 -11.28
CA GLY A 81 -13.45 3.86 -11.38
C GLY A 81 -14.85 3.69 -10.79
N ILE A 82 -15.49 4.81 -10.47
CA ILE A 82 -16.87 4.83 -9.96
C ILE A 82 -17.79 5.26 -11.10
N THR A 83 -18.72 4.40 -11.49
CA THR A 83 -19.78 4.75 -12.43
C THR A 83 -20.88 5.47 -11.67
N SER A 84 -21.15 6.73 -12.03
CA SER A 84 -22.31 7.46 -11.51
C SER A 84 -23.59 6.76 -11.95
N THR A 85 -24.50 6.48 -11.02
CA THR A 85 -25.83 5.94 -11.30
C THR A 85 -26.92 7.02 -11.28
N ALA A 86 -26.52 8.30 -11.30
CA ALA A 86 -27.43 9.44 -11.40
C ALA A 86 -27.91 9.65 -12.84
#